data_AF-A0A1H3MDW6-F1
#
_entry.id   AF-A0A1H3MDW6-F1
#
_cell.length_a   1.000
_cell.length_b   1.000
_cell.length_c   1.000
_cell.angle_alpha   90.00
_cell.angle_beta   90.00
_cell.angle_gamma   90.00
#
_symmetry.space_group_name_H-M   'P 1'
#
loop_
_entity.id
_entity.type
_entity.pdbx_description
1 polymer ?
#
loop_
_entity_poly.entity_id
_entity_poly.type
_entity_poly.pdbx_seq_one_letter_code
_entity_poly.pdbx_strand_id
1 'polypeptide(L)'
;MDATVVCIDQTKKSVQIELRAAWFPRGTRPSVELSGQRDWTCLLGAITEDGDRFFSRFTEYITADHARHFILALCAEFEDDLIVVLDGAPYF
;
A
#
# COMPACT_ATOMS: atom_id res chain seq x y z
N MET A 1 -27.68 11.52 8.75
CA MET A 1 -26.99 10.56 7.89
C MET A 1 -25.62 10.44 8.50
N ASP A 2 -25.23 9.22 8.86
CA ASP A 2 -23.87 8.96 9.33
C ASP A 2 -23.02 8.77 8.07
N ALA A 3 -21.96 9.55 7.94
CA ALA A 3 -21.07 9.50 6.78
C ALA A 3 -20.07 8.35 6.97
N THR A 4 -19.78 7.61 5.91
CA THR A 4 -18.82 6.50 5.94
C THR A 4 -17.41 7.08 5.98
N VAL A 5 -16.68 6.83 7.06
CA VAL A 5 -15.26 7.23 7.16
C VAL A 5 -14.39 6.22 6.42
N VAL A 6 -13.58 6.71 5.51
CA VAL A 6 -12.62 5.89 4.74
C VAL A 6 -11.21 6.43 4.89
N CYS A 7 -10.29 5.57 5.33
CA CYS A 7 -8.89 5.88 5.48
C CYS A 7 -8.12 5.41 4.25
N ILE A 8 -7.37 6.31 3.62
CA ILE A 8 -6.52 6.01 2.46
C ILE A 8 -5.05 6.13 2.84
N ASP A 9 -4.27 5.12 2.50
CA ASP A 9 -2.82 5.14 2.71
C ASP A 9 -2.08 4.41 1.58
N GLN A 10 -0.79 4.72 1.44
CA GLN A 10 0.12 4.11 0.50
C GLN A 10 1.11 3.20 1.24
N THR A 11 1.39 2.03 0.67
CA THR A 11 2.54 1.23 1.10
C THR A 11 3.36 0.70 -0.06
N LYS A 12 4.68 0.69 0.11
CA LYS A 12 5.62 0.06 -0.81
C LYS A 12 6.10 -1.24 -0.20
N LYS A 13 5.97 -2.35 -0.93
CA LYS A 13 6.40 -3.67 -0.46
C LYS A 13 7.34 -4.31 -1.47
N SER A 14 8.45 -4.86 -0.98
CA SER A 14 9.32 -5.71 -1.79
C SER A 14 8.61 -7.03 -2.10
N VAL A 15 8.71 -7.51 -3.32
CA VAL A 15 8.00 -8.70 -3.80
C VAL A 15 8.62 -9.99 -3.24
N GLN A 16 9.93 -9.99 -2.94
CA GLN A 16 10.64 -11.27 -2.89
C GLN A 16 11.63 -11.51 -1.75
N ILE A 17 11.55 -10.80 -0.62
CA ILE A 17 12.34 -11.21 0.56
C ILE A 17 11.53 -11.04 1.85
N GLU A 18 11.08 -12.16 2.40
CA GLU A 18 10.84 -12.26 3.84
C GLU A 18 12.17 -12.72 4.46
N LEU A 19 12.89 -11.82 5.14
CA LEU A 19 14.09 -12.18 5.87
C LEU A 19 13.67 -13.09 7.03
N ARG A 20 13.95 -14.38 6.89
CA ARG A 20 13.68 -15.37 7.94
C ARG A 20 14.90 -15.53 8.82
N ALA A 21 14.67 -15.86 10.09
CA ALA A 21 15.72 -16.27 10.99
C ALA A 21 16.46 -17.48 10.37
N ALA A 22 17.78 -17.39 10.29
CA ALA A 22 18.64 -18.43 9.76
C ALA A 22 19.81 -18.70 10.73
N TRP A 23 20.28 -19.94 10.74
CA TRP A 23 21.41 -20.37 11.57
C TRP A 23 22.63 -20.57 10.68
N PHE A 24 23.74 -19.95 11.07
CA PHE A 24 25.02 -20.07 10.36
C PHE A 24 26.10 -20.60 11.28
N PRO A 25 27.08 -21.39 10.77
CA PRO A 25 28.15 -21.89 11.60
C PRO A 25 28.97 -20.76 12.23
N ARG A 26 29.36 -20.94 13.49
CA ARG A 26 30.20 -19.98 14.22
C ARG A 26 31.53 -19.80 13.51
N GLY A 27 31.91 -18.54 13.25
CA GLY A 27 33.15 -18.19 12.56
C GLY A 27 33.02 -18.07 11.03
N THR A 28 31.81 -18.21 10.48
CA THR A 28 31.55 -17.95 9.06
C THR A 28 31.06 -16.52 8.85
N ARG A 29 31.24 -16.01 7.62
CA ARG A 29 30.64 -14.76 7.14
C ARG A 29 29.57 -15.09 6.10
N PRO A 30 28.33 -15.35 6.49
CA PRO A 30 27.26 -15.64 5.53
C PRO A 30 26.94 -14.40 4.69
N SER A 31 26.65 -14.62 3.41
CA SER A 31 26.10 -13.61 2.51
C SER A 31 24.59 -13.80 2.40
N VAL A 32 23.83 -12.71 2.55
CA VAL A 32 22.39 -12.70 2.28
C VAL A 32 22.18 -12.13 0.89
N GLU A 33 21.47 -12.86 0.03
CA GLU A 33 21.09 -12.36 -1.28
C GLU A 33 19.97 -11.32 -1.11
N LEU A 34 20.26 -10.06 -1.43
CA LEU A 34 19.31 -8.95 -1.38
C LEU A 34 18.80 -8.53 -2.78
N SER A 35 19.20 -9.25 -3.84
CA SER A 35 18.79 -8.93 -5.21
C SER A 35 17.26 -8.92 -5.37
N GLY A 36 16.55 -9.85 -4.71
CA GLY A 36 15.08 -9.93 -4.68
C GLY A 36 14.37 -8.80 -3.90
N GLN A 37 15.09 -7.94 -3.18
CA GLN A 37 14.53 -6.69 -2.62
C GLN A 37 14.41 -5.57 -3.67
N ARG A 38 15.01 -5.75 -4.85
CA ARG A 38 14.92 -4.77 -5.93
C ARG A 38 13.56 -4.75 -6.60
N ASP A 39 12.86 -5.88 -6.59
CA ASP A 39 11.48 -5.96 -7.07
C ASP A 39 10.54 -5.48 -5.98
N TRP A 40 9.68 -4.54 -6.33
CA TRP A 40 8.73 -3.93 -5.40
C TRP A 40 7.42 -3.62 -6.11
N THR A 41 6.39 -3.40 -5.31
CA THR A 41 5.10 -2.91 -5.77
C THR A 41 4.59 -1.84 -4.81
N CYS A 42 3.89 -0.86 -5.35
CA CYS A 42 3.13 0.09 -4.56
C CYS A 42 1.69 -0.39 -4.45
N LEU A 43 1.11 -0.24 -3.28
CA LEU A 43 -0.30 -0.43 -3.01
C LEU A 43 -0.87 0.90 -2.57
N LEU A 44 -1.99 1.29 -3.17
CA LEU A 44 -2.88 2.33 -2.66
C LEU A 44 -4.11 1.62 -2.12
N GLY A 45 -4.42 1.81 -0.84
CA GLY A 45 -5.51 1.12 -0.17
C GLY A 45 -6.42 2.10 0.53
N ALA A 46 -7.71 1.77 0.53
CA ALA A 46 -8.76 2.41 1.29
C ALA A 46 -9.42 1.37 2.20
N ILE A 47 -9.71 1.75 3.44
CA ILE A 47 -10.42 0.91 4.41
C ILE A 47 -11.50 1.71 5.15
N THR A 48 -12.70 1.17 5.24
CA THR A 48 -13.81 1.75 6.02
C THR A 48 -13.73 1.32 7.49
N GLU A 49 -14.50 1.98 8.36
CA GLU A 49 -14.60 1.57 9.78
C GLU A 49 -15.14 0.15 9.97
N ASP A 50 -16.04 -0.29 9.09
CA ASP A 50 -16.60 -1.65 9.06
C ASP A 50 -15.65 -2.68 8.44
N GLY A 51 -14.53 -2.23 7.89
CA GLY A 51 -13.47 -3.07 7.36
C GLY A 51 -13.62 -3.45 5.90
N ASP A 52 -14.50 -2.78 5.14
CA ASP A 52 -14.53 -2.86 3.69
C ASP A 52 -13.26 -2.27 3.08
N ARG A 53 -12.84 -2.82 1.94
CA ARG A 53 -11.50 -2.57 1.40
C ARG A 53 -11.56 -2.34 -0.09
N PHE A 54 -10.82 -1.35 -0.54
CA PHE A 54 -10.58 -1.09 -1.95
C PHE A 54 -9.09 -0.82 -2.17
N PHE A 55 -8.46 -1.50 -3.12
CA PHE A 55 -7.03 -1.37 -3.33
C PHE A 55 -6.62 -1.48 -4.80
N SER A 56 -5.59 -0.73 -5.15
CA SER A 56 -4.94 -0.77 -6.45
C SER A 56 -3.45 -1.06 -6.29
N ARG A 57 -2.93 -1.92 -7.16
CA ARG A 57 -1.53 -2.32 -7.19
C ARG A 57 -0.83 -1.71 -8.40
N PHE A 58 0.34 -1.13 -8.16
CA PHE A 58 1.17 -0.47 -9.16
C PHE A 58 2.58 -1.07 -9.17
N THR A 59 3.17 -1.16 -10.37
CA THR A 59 4.57 -1.53 -10.57
C THR A 59 5.51 -0.32 -10.54
N GLU A 60 4.93 0.88 -10.49
CA GLU A 60 5.60 2.17 -10.47
C GLU A 60 5.21 2.96 -9.21
N TYR A 61 5.83 4.13 -9.04
CA TYR A 61 5.49 5.03 -7.93
C TYR A 61 4.10 5.64 -8.15
N ILE A 62 3.39 5.83 -7.04
CA ILE A 62 2.11 6.54 -7.05
C ILE A 62 2.35 7.99 -7.44
N THR A 63 1.47 8.50 -8.28
CA THR A 63 1.47 9.90 -8.75
C THR A 63 0.11 10.51 -8.42
N ALA A 64 -0.01 11.83 -8.60
CA ALA A 64 -1.28 12.51 -8.42
C ALA A 64 -2.38 11.97 -9.35
N ASP A 65 -2.01 11.56 -10.58
CA ASP A 65 -2.97 10.93 -11.49
C ASP A 65 -3.45 9.58 -10.96
N HIS A 66 -2.57 8.74 -10.40
CA HIS A 66 -2.97 7.49 -9.77
C HIS A 66 -3.92 7.73 -8.60
N ALA A 67 -3.59 8.68 -7.70
CA ALA A 67 -4.41 9.01 -6.54
C ALA A 67 -5.79 9.55 -6.96
N ARG A 68 -5.83 10.45 -7.94
CA ARG A 68 -7.08 11.00 -8.49
C ARG A 68 -7.99 9.91 -9.04
N HIS A 69 -7.49 9.02 -9.89
CA HIS A 69 -8.29 7.93 -10.45
C HIS A 69 -8.76 6.95 -9.37
N PHE A 70 -7.91 6.69 -8.38
CA PHE A 70 -8.26 5.85 -7.24
C PHE A 70 -9.41 6.42 -6.42
N ILE A 71 -9.37 7.71 -6.06
CA ILE A 71 -10.43 8.37 -5.30
C ILE A 71 -11.74 8.40 -6.09
N LEU A 72 -11.69 8.66 -7.40
CA LEU A 72 -12.89 8.62 -8.24
C LEU A 72 -13.51 7.22 -8.31
N ALA A 73 -12.67 6.18 -8.44
CA ALA A 73 -13.14 4.79 -8.42
C ALA A 73 -13.71 4.41 -7.04
N LEU A 74 -13.08 4.88 -5.95
CA LEU A 74 -13.56 4.69 -4.58
C LEU A 74 -14.96 5.29 -4.39
N CYS A 75 -15.16 6.54 -4.82
CA CYS A 75 -16.46 7.20 -4.72
C CYS A 75 -17.54 6.48 -5.53
N ALA A 76 -17.18 5.89 -6.68
CA ALA A 76 -18.11 5.10 -7.48
C ALA A 76 -18.42 3.72 -6.88
N GLU A 77 -17.46 3.11 -6.17
CA GLU A 77 -17.63 1.80 -5.52
C GLU A 77 -18.54 1.88 -4.30
N PHE A 78 -18.32 2.88 -3.43
CA PHE A 78 -19.01 2.95 -2.15
C PHE A 78 -20.35 3.68 -2.21
N GLU A 79 -20.63 4.47 -3.27
CA GLU A 79 -21.89 5.22 -3.50
C GLU A 79 -22.45 6.00 -2.27
N ASP A 80 -21.60 6.28 -1.28
CA ASP A 80 -21.95 6.80 0.04
C ASP A 80 -21.52 8.27 0.26
N ASP A 81 -22.03 8.89 1.31
CA ASP A 81 -21.49 10.14 1.85
C ASP A 81 -20.16 9.84 2.56
N LEU A 82 -19.05 10.00 1.84
CA LEU A 82 -17.72 9.61 2.30
C LEU A 82 -16.99 10.74 3.02
N ILE A 83 -16.45 10.46 4.20
CA ILE A 83 -15.39 11.26 4.84
C ILE A 83 -14.05 10.58 4.56
N VAL A 84 -13.27 11.17 3.66
CA VAL A 84 -11.94 10.66 3.32
C VAL A 84 -10.88 11.20 4.27
N VAL A 85 -10.13 10.29 4.90
CA VAL A 85 -8.96 10.59 5.73
C VAL A 85 -7.71 10.11 5.00
N LEU A 86 -6.79 11.03 4.71
CA LEU A 86 -5.52 10.76 4.04
C LEU A 86 -4.41 11.66 4.63
N ASP A 87 -3.16 11.30 4.38
CA ASP A 87 -2.02 12.09 4.83
C ASP A 87 -1.78 13.33 3.94
N GLY A 88 -0.89 14.22 4.37
CA GLY A 88 -0.55 15.43 3.61
C GLY A 88 0.47 15.20 2.47
N ALA A 89 0.54 13.99 1.91
CA ALA A 89 1.51 13.71 0.86
C ALA A 89 1.22 14.54 -0.41
N PRO A 90 2.25 15.01 -1.14
CA PRO A 90 2.09 15.99 -2.22
C PRO A 90 1.37 15.47 -3.48
N TYR A 91 1.05 14.19 -3.52
CA TYR A 91 0.31 13.56 -4.62
C TYR A 91 -1.19 13.39 -4.31
N PHE A 92 -1.64 13.75 -3.10
CA PHE A 92 -3.05 13.87 -2.76
C PHE A 92 -3.58 15.28 -3.04
#